data_AF-A0A970IJI7-F1
#
_entry.id   AF-A0A970IJI7-F1
#
_cell.length_a   1.000
_cell.length_b   1.000
_cell.length_c   1.000
_cell.angle_alpha   90.00
_cell.angle_beta   90.00
_cell.angle_gamma   90.00
#
_symmetry.space_group_name_H-M   'P 1'
#
loop_
_entity.id
_entity.type
_entity.pdbx_description
1 polymer ?
#
loop_
_entity_poly.entity_id
_entity_poly.type
_entity_poly.pdbx_seq_one_letter_code
_entity_poly.pdbx_strand_id
1 'polypeptide(L)'
;MSTILAPVTGPFPRTTIGGLSVSRMVMGTNNIMGGSHRTMARDLHIKEINNHAESVAAIVEAYLASGVDTIVGRMVEWDFAIDGIRLAEQRTGKKVNVIELAVFDVADTTEGRQDAAAMIKLCKDRGVDIVLPLHFIVEKLVDKGQEKIHRIEDYLYMIRDNGMIPGLSAHMPEIITYADGNGYDVETYIQIYNAAGFLMQIEVETVHKIIWGAKKPVITIKPMAAGHLNPFVGLTFVWNTIRPQDLVAVGCMTPLEAEEAVEYSLAAIERRPPMVEGRLHQYQK
;
A
#
# COMPACT_ATOMS: atom_id res chain seq x y z
N MET A 1 -28.50 0.01 23.39
CA MET A 1 -27.50 1.05 23.66
C MET A 1 -26.15 0.46 23.31
N SER A 2 -25.64 0.78 22.12
CA SER A 2 -24.33 0.32 21.63
C SER A 2 -23.26 0.99 22.48
N THR A 3 -22.50 0.21 23.23
CA THR A 3 -21.25 0.63 23.82
C THR A 3 -20.21 0.62 22.71
N ILE A 4 -20.09 1.75 22.00
CA ILE A 4 -18.85 2.10 21.31
C ILE A 4 -17.78 2.14 22.41
N LEU A 5 -17.03 1.04 22.57
CA LEU A 5 -15.89 1.01 23.48
C LEU A 5 -14.84 1.99 22.96
N ALA A 6 -14.28 2.79 23.87
CA ALA A 6 -13.49 3.97 23.53
C ALA A 6 -12.34 3.62 22.55
N PRO A 7 -12.13 4.45 21.51
CA PRO A 7 -11.09 4.21 20.51
C PRO A 7 -9.71 4.17 21.15
N VAL A 8 -8.80 3.43 20.53
CA VAL A 8 -7.38 3.39 20.90
C VAL A 8 -6.83 4.82 20.90
N THR A 9 -6.31 5.27 22.03
CA THR A 9 -5.94 6.69 22.25
C THR A 9 -4.48 7.00 21.91
N GLY A 10 -3.82 6.21 21.06
CA GLY A 10 -2.43 6.40 20.64
C GLY A 10 -2.31 6.53 19.12
N PRO A 11 -1.41 7.38 18.59
CA PRO A 11 -1.16 7.45 17.15
C PRO A 11 -0.59 6.11 16.65
N PHE A 12 -1.02 5.68 15.45
CA PHE A 12 -0.50 4.47 14.84
C PHE A 12 1.04 4.51 14.74
N PRO A 13 1.76 3.41 15.02
CA PRO A 13 3.21 3.35 14.89
C PRO A 13 3.72 3.87 13.55
N ARG A 14 4.87 4.53 13.57
CA ARG A 14 5.49 5.15 12.39
C ARG A 14 6.83 4.51 12.05
N THR A 15 7.28 4.76 10.82
CA THR A 15 8.62 4.41 10.32
C THR A 15 9.12 5.54 9.40
N THR A 16 10.26 5.35 8.74
CA THR A 16 10.85 6.32 7.82
C THR A 16 11.16 5.67 6.48
N ILE A 17 10.79 6.32 5.38
CA ILE A 17 11.15 5.95 4.00
C ILE A 17 11.86 7.14 3.38
N GLY A 18 13.13 7.00 2.95
CA GLY A 18 13.87 8.09 2.29
C GLY A 18 13.92 9.41 3.08
N GLY A 19 13.90 9.34 4.41
CA GLY A 19 13.85 10.52 5.30
C GLY A 19 12.45 11.06 5.61
N LEU A 20 11.40 10.56 4.92
CA LEU A 20 10.00 10.92 5.20
C LEU A 20 9.41 10.02 6.29
N SER A 21 8.84 10.61 7.34
CA SER A 21 8.12 9.86 8.37
C SER A 21 6.73 9.46 7.88
N VAL A 22 6.42 8.17 7.92
CA VAL A 22 5.16 7.58 7.42
C VAL A 22 4.52 6.67 8.47
N SER A 23 3.20 6.52 8.44
CA SER A 23 2.49 5.53 9.27
C SER A 23 2.82 4.11 8.80
N ARG A 24 3.02 3.16 9.74
CA ARG A 24 3.32 1.77 9.40
C ARG A 24 2.14 1.02 8.81
N MET A 25 0.92 1.36 9.19
CA MET A 25 -0.25 0.99 8.40
C MET A 25 -0.37 1.97 7.23
N VAL A 26 -0.72 1.47 6.06
CA VAL A 26 -0.86 2.25 4.84
C VAL A 26 -2.25 2.01 4.27
N MET A 27 -2.93 3.07 3.84
CA MET A 27 -4.24 2.98 3.20
C MET A 27 -4.04 2.41 1.80
N GLY A 28 -4.47 1.18 1.55
CA GLY A 28 -4.39 0.55 0.23
C GLY A 28 -5.60 0.89 -0.63
N THR A 29 -5.43 1.33 -1.87
CA THR A 29 -6.59 1.82 -2.66
C THR A 29 -7.28 0.79 -3.55
N ASN A 30 -6.91 -0.49 -3.54
CA ASN A 30 -7.58 -1.48 -4.39
C ASN A 30 -9.10 -1.57 -4.15
N ASN A 31 -9.55 -1.46 -2.90
CA ASN A 31 -10.98 -1.43 -2.54
C ASN A 31 -11.64 -0.04 -2.70
N ILE A 32 -10.92 0.91 -3.29
CA ILE A 32 -11.43 2.20 -3.78
C ILE A 32 -11.46 2.20 -5.31
N MET A 33 -10.36 1.79 -5.94
CA MET A 33 -10.14 1.87 -7.40
C MET A 33 -10.79 0.72 -8.20
N GLY A 34 -11.36 -0.28 -7.53
CA GLY A 34 -12.01 -1.42 -8.18
C GLY A 34 -11.06 -2.54 -8.58
N GLY A 35 -10.04 -2.83 -7.76
CA GLY A 35 -9.12 -3.95 -7.93
C GLY A 35 -9.37 -5.05 -6.89
N SER A 36 -10.45 -5.82 -7.00
CA SER A 36 -10.84 -6.82 -6.00
C SER A 36 -9.89 -8.02 -5.93
N HIS A 37 -9.20 -8.34 -7.04
CA HIS A 37 -8.46 -9.60 -7.23
C HIS A 37 -9.33 -10.85 -7.01
N ARG A 38 -10.63 -10.74 -7.30
CA ARG A 38 -11.62 -11.82 -7.18
C ARG A 38 -12.36 -12.06 -8.48
N THR A 39 -13.24 -11.14 -8.85
CA THR A 39 -14.10 -11.24 -10.03
C THR A 39 -14.46 -9.85 -10.54
N MET A 40 -14.80 -9.76 -11.82
CA MET A 40 -15.28 -8.51 -12.41
C MET A 40 -16.50 -7.94 -11.67
N ALA A 41 -17.41 -8.79 -11.19
CA ALA A 41 -18.57 -8.33 -10.42
C ALA A 41 -18.16 -7.63 -9.11
N ARG A 42 -17.11 -8.12 -8.44
CA ARG A 42 -16.57 -7.46 -7.23
C ARG A 42 -15.83 -6.18 -7.57
N ASP A 43 -15.13 -6.14 -8.70
CA ASP A 43 -14.47 -4.92 -9.20
C ASP A 43 -15.49 -3.80 -9.48
N LEU A 44 -16.60 -4.15 -10.15
CA LEU A 44 -17.69 -3.21 -10.43
C LEU A 44 -18.38 -2.74 -9.14
N HIS A 45 -18.66 -3.65 -8.21
CA HIS A 45 -19.28 -3.28 -6.93
C HIS A 45 -18.46 -2.27 -6.12
N ILE A 46 -17.14 -2.42 -6.10
CA ILE A 46 -16.25 -1.43 -5.47
C ILE A 46 -16.42 -0.06 -6.13
N LYS A 47 -16.44 -0.03 -7.47
CA LYS A 47 -16.57 1.22 -8.24
C LYS A 47 -17.95 1.87 -8.06
N GLU A 48 -19.00 1.09 -7.90
CA GLU A 48 -20.36 1.61 -7.61
C GLU A 48 -20.40 2.41 -6.31
N ILE A 49 -19.53 2.08 -5.34
CA ILE A 49 -19.49 2.72 -4.02
C ILE A 49 -18.46 3.85 -3.97
N ASN A 50 -17.27 3.65 -4.55
CA ASN A 50 -16.09 4.47 -4.26
C ASN A 50 -15.59 5.35 -5.42
N ASN A 51 -16.36 5.49 -6.51
CA ASN A 51 -15.97 6.29 -7.68
C ASN A 51 -16.17 7.82 -7.55
N HIS A 52 -16.14 8.36 -6.34
CA HIS A 52 -16.33 9.80 -6.09
C HIS A 52 -15.50 10.28 -4.89
N ALA A 53 -15.20 11.58 -4.83
CA ALA A 53 -14.27 12.15 -3.85
C ALA A 53 -14.74 11.97 -2.40
N GLU A 54 -16.04 12.04 -2.14
CA GLU A 54 -16.64 12.01 -0.81
C GLU A 54 -16.49 10.64 -0.13
N SER A 55 -16.61 9.55 -0.88
CA SER A 55 -16.43 8.19 -0.34
C SER A 55 -14.95 7.94 -0.05
N VAL A 56 -14.06 8.36 -0.95
CA VAL A 56 -12.60 8.34 -0.72
C VAL A 56 -12.26 9.14 0.54
N ALA A 57 -12.78 10.38 0.65
CA ALA A 57 -12.53 11.24 1.80
C ALA A 57 -12.98 10.60 3.11
N ALA A 58 -14.19 10.02 3.15
CA ALA A 58 -14.70 9.35 4.35
C ALA A 58 -13.82 8.17 4.81
N ILE A 59 -13.29 7.38 3.86
CA ILE A 59 -12.37 6.27 4.17
C ILE A 59 -11.02 6.81 4.70
N VAL A 60 -10.47 7.83 4.05
CA VAL A 60 -9.21 8.47 4.45
C VAL A 60 -9.34 9.12 5.83
N GLU A 61 -10.46 9.80 6.10
CA GLU A 61 -10.77 10.41 7.41
C GLU A 61 -10.78 9.36 8.54
N ALA A 62 -11.34 8.17 8.30
CA ALA A 62 -11.35 7.08 9.28
C ALA A 62 -9.94 6.58 9.63
N TYR A 63 -9.04 6.47 8.63
CA TYR A 63 -7.63 6.16 8.88
C TYR A 63 -6.91 7.30 9.62
N LEU A 64 -7.12 8.54 9.19
CA LEU A 64 -6.51 9.73 9.79
C LEU A 64 -6.90 9.92 11.26
N ALA A 65 -8.11 9.49 11.66
CA ALA A 65 -8.56 9.52 13.05
C ALA A 65 -7.60 8.78 13.99
N SER A 66 -6.94 7.72 13.49
CA SER A 66 -5.96 6.92 14.24
C SER A 66 -4.50 7.26 13.93
N GLY A 67 -4.24 8.35 13.20
CA GLY A 67 -2.89 8.76 12.81
C GLY A 67 -2.26 7.91 11.70
N VAL A 68 -3.07 7.13 10.98
CA VAL A 68 -2.66 6.50 9.71
C VAL A 68 -2.77 7.57 8.63
N ASP A 69 -1.64 8.02 8.11
CA ASP A 69 -1.54 9.21 7.24
C ASP A 69 -0.84 8.92 5.90
N THR A 70 -0.63 7.65 5.56
CA THR A 70 0.07 7.25 4.34
C THR A 70 -0.86 6.41 3.48
N ILE A 71 -1.02 6.76 2.20
CA ILE A 71 -1.88 6.08 1.23
C ILE A 71 -1.05 5.55 0.06
N VAL A 72 -1.41 4.38 -0.47
CA VAL A 72 -0.71 3.74 -1.59
C VAL A 72 -1.66 3.18 -2.64
N GLY A 73 -1.36 3.46 -3.91
CA GLY A 73 -2.23 3.02 -4.99
C GLY A 73 -1.85 3.53 -6.37
N ARG A 74 -2.70 3.19 -7.34
CA ARG A 74 -2.76 3.86 -8.64
C ARG A 74 -3.81 4.96 -8.60
N MET A 75 -3.43 6.21 -8.40
CA MET A 75 -4.36 7.29 -8.08
C MET A 75 -4.23 8.51 -8.98
N VAL A 76 -3.02 8.86 -9.43
CA VAL A 76 -2.76 10.17 -10.08
C VAL A 76 -3.51 10.41 -11.39
N GLU A 77 -3.95 9.35 -12.05
CA GLU A 77 -4.74 9.39 -13.29
C GLU A 77 -6.25 9.60 -13.04
N TRP A 78 -6.69 9.56 -11.77
CA TRP A 78 -8.10 9.56 -11.41
C TRP A 78 -8.43 10.71 -10.44
N ASP A 79 -9.11 11.74 -10.96
CA ASP A 79 -9.39 12.95 -10.19
C ASP A 79 -10.13 12.67 -8.87
N PHE A 80 -11.14 11.77 -8.87
CA PHE A 80 -11.90 11.46 -7.66
C PHE A 80 -11.02 10.95 -6.51
N ALA A 81 -9.93 10.24 -6.81
CA ALA A 81 -9.01 9.73 -5.79
C ALA A 81 -8.18 10.87 -5.18
N ILE A 82 -7.58 11.70 -6.03
CA ILE A 82 -6.76 12.84 -5.60
C ILE A 82 -7.62 13.90 -4.89
N ASP A 83 -8.80 14.20 -5.42
CA ASP A 83 -9.72 15.17 -4.83
C ASP A 83 -10.31 14.66 -3.52
N GLY A 84 -10.56 13.35 -3.39
CA GLY A 84 -10.96 12.73 -2.13
C GLY A 84 -9.90 12.82 -1.04
N ILE A 85 -8.62 12.60 -1.39
CA ILE A 85 -7.49 12.80 -0.46
C ILE A 85 -7.46 14.26 0.00
N ARG A 86 -7.47 15.22 -0.94
CA ARG A 86 -7.44 16.66 -0.63
C ARG A 86 -8.64 17.10 0.23
N LEU A 87 -9.81 16.54 -0.03
CA LEU A 87 -11.02 16.81 0.74
C LEU A 87 -10.89 16.30 2.19
N ALA A 88 -10.32 15.11 2.39
CA ALA A 88 -10.03 14.60 3.74
C ALA A 88 -8.98 15.47 4.46
N GLU A 89 -7.92 15.91 3.78
CA GLU A 89 -6.93 16.83 4.34
C GLU A 89 -7.57 18.16 4.75
N GLN A 90 -8.45 18.72 3.90
CA GLN A 90 -9.17 19.96 4.19
C GLN A 90 -10.09 19.83 5.42
N ARG A 91 -10.82 18.71 5.53
CA ARG A 91 -11.78 18.49 6.63
C ARG A 91 -11.11 18.20 7.96
N THR A 92 -9.96 17.52 7.93
CA THR A 92 -9.27 17.07 9.15
C THR A 92 -8.12 17.98 9.57
N GLY A 93 -7.61 18.81 8.64
CA GLY A 93 -6.38 19.57 8.83
C GLY A 93 -5.10 18.71 8.89
N LYS A 94 -5.17 17.44 8.52
CA LYS A 94 -4.04 16.49 8.56
C LYS A 94 -3.57 16.19 7.14
N LYS A 95 -2.26 16.33 6.89
CA LYS A 95 -1.64 15.96 5.60
C LYS A 95 -1.65 14.44 5.42
N VAL A 96 -1.85 13.98 4.18
CA VAL A 96 -1.66 12.60 3.75
C VAL A 96 -0.38 12.51 2.92
N ASN A 97 0.49 11.54 3.25
CA ASN A 97 1.63 11.18 2.42
C ASN A 97 1.19 10.21 1.33
N VAL A 98 1.48 10.52 0.07
CA VAL A 98 0.97 9.78 -1.09
C VAL A 98 2.09 8.94 -1.72
N ILE A 99 1.82 7.64 -1.86
CA ILE A 99 2.65 6.69 -2.57
C ILE A 99 1.94 6.26 -3.87
N GLU A 100 2.51 6.62 -5.02
CA GLU A 100 1.94 6.27 -6.33
C GLU A 100 2.62 5.04 -6.93
N LEU A 101 1.79 4.12 -7.44
CA LEU A 101 2.20 2.94 -8.21
C LEU A 101 2.19 3.24 -9.71
N ALA A 102 3.24 3.90 -10.19
CA ALA A 102 3.29 4.41 -11.56
C ALA A 102 3.34 3.29 -12.61
N VAL A 103 2.56 3.45 -13.68
CA VAL A 103 2.59 2.61 -14.88
C VAL A 103 2.92 3.48 -16.07
N PHE A 104 3.95 3.11 -16.81
CA PHE A 104 4.41 3.81 -18.01
C PHE A 104 5.07 2.81 -18.96
N ASP A 105 5.28 3.21 -20.21
CA ASP A 105 5.97 2.41 -21.19
C ASP A 105 7.45 2.23 -20.82
N VAL A 106 7.91 0.98 -20.91
CA VAL A 106 9.28 0.58 -20.62
C VAL A 106 10.00 0.04 -21.85
N ALA A 107 9.49 0.29 -23.05
CA ALA A 107 10.21 0.07 -24.29
C ALA A 107 11.54 0.85 -24.30
N ASP A 108 12.57 0.29 -24.93
CA ASP A 108 13.87 0.96 -25.11
C ASP A 108 13.85 1.86 -26.35
N THR A 109 13.00 2.89 -26.27
CA THR A 109 12.78 3.89 -27.32
C THR A 109 12.70 5.28 -26.73
N THR A 110 12.84 6.30 -27.58
CA THR A 110 12.68 7.70 -27.18
C THR A 110 11.26 7.96 -26.66
N GLU A 111 10.25 7.40 -27.33
CA GLU A 111 8.84 7.57 -27.00
C GLU A 111 8.51 6.92 -25.65
N GLY A 112 9.01 5.71 -25.38
CA GLY A 112 8.81 5.04 -24.10
C GLY A 112 9.42 5.83 -22.94
N ARG A 113 10.62 6.39 -23.15
CA ARG A 113 11.26 7.26 -22.16
C ARG A 113 10.49 8.56 -21.92
N GLN A 114 9.88 9.14 -22.97
CA GLN A 114 9.05 10.34 -22.86
C GLN A 114 7.75 10.06 -22.08
N ASP A 115 7.11 8.91 -22.31
CA ASP A 115 5.93 8.46 -21.56
C ASP A 115 6.24 8.31 -20.07
N ALA A 116 7.36 7.65 -19.73
CA ALA A 116 7.83 7.54 -18.34
C ALA A 116 8.05 8.92 -17.69
N ALA A 117 8.73 9.82 -18.39
CA ALA A 117 8.95 11.18 -17.89
C ALA A 117 7.63 11.96 -17.68
N ALA A 118 6.65 11.78 -18.58
CA ALA A 118 5.34 12.42 -18.45
C ALA A 118 4.55 11.89 -17.25
N MET A 119 4.52 10.57 -17.03
CA MET A 119 3.87 9.96 -15.86
C MET A 119 4.54 10.40 -14.54
N ILE A 120 5.87 10.43 -14.49
CA ILE A 120 6.62 10.89 -13.30
C ILE A 120 6.36 12.38 -13.04
N LYS A 121 6.33 13.21 -14.08
CA LYS A 121 5.95 14.62 -13.96
C LYS A 121 4.52 14.78 -13.44
N LEU A 122 3.58 13.98 -13.94
CA LEU A 122 2.19 13.98 -13.45
C LEU A 122 2.13 13.66 -11.95
N CYS A 123 2.90 12.68 -11.48
CA CYS A 123 3.00 12.35 -10.04
C CYS A 123 3.43 13.58 -9.23
N LYS A 124 4.49 14.28 -9.66
CA LYS A 124 4.96 15.51 -9.02
C LYS A 124 3.89 16.59 -9.01
N ASP A 125 3.27 16.86 -10.16
CA ASP A 125 2.26 17.91 -10.32
C ASP A 125 0.99 17.62 -9.49
N ARG A 126 0.74 16.35 -9.17
CA ARG A 126 -0.36 15.89 -8.30
C ARG A 126 0.02 15.81 -6.81
N GLY A 127 1.26 16.12 -6.44
CA GLY A 127 1.72 16.20 -5.05
C GLY A 127 2.09 14.84 -4.43
N VAL A 128 2.54 13.87 -5.24
CA VAL A 128 3.02 12.58 -4.74
C VAL A 128 4.35 12.73 -4.02
N ASP A 129 4.52 12.05 -2.88
CA ASP A 129 5.77 12.07 -2.10
C ASP A 129 6.72 10.92 -2.50
N ILE A 130 6.17 9.73 -2.76
CA ILE A 130 6.93 8.50 -3.08
C ILE A 130 6.37 7.87 -4.37
N VAL A 131 7.24 7.53 -5.32
CA VAL A 131 6.84 6.85 -6.57
C VAL A 131 7.49 5.49 -6.67
N LEU A 132 6.67 4.47 -6.90
CA LEU A 132 7.10 3.10 -7.16
C LEU A 132 6.66 2.72 -8.59
N PRO A 133 7.58 2.53 -9.55
CA PRO A 133 7.25 1.80 -10.78
C PRO A 133 6.55 0.48 -10.43
N LEU A 134 5.35 0.27 -10.96
CA LEU A 134 4.50 -0.87 -10.60
C LEU A 134 5.12 -2.19 -11.08
N HIS A 135 4.92 -3.27 -10.31
CA HIS A 135 5.44 -4.61 -10.66
C HIS A 135 5.15 -4.99 -12.12
N PHE A 136 3.96 -4.64 -12.65
CA PHE A 136 3.53 -4.93 -14.01
C PHE A 136 4.50 -4.44 -15.09
N ILE A 137 5.19 -3.33 -14.84
CA ILE A 137 6.21 -2.78 -15.75
C ILE A 137 7.63 -3.17 -15.34
N VAL A 138 7.92 -3.23 -14.04
CA VAL A 138 9.25 -3.60 -13.51
C VAL A 138 9.60 -5.04 -13.88
N GLU A 139 8.64 -5.96 -13.82
CA GLU A 139 8.87 -7.38 -14.08
C GLU A 139 9.23 -7.66 -15.55
N LYS A 140 8.86 -6.79 -16.48
CA LYS A 140 9.29 -6.86 -17.89
C LYS A 140 10.80 -6.59 -18.06
N LEU A 141 11.42 -5.95 -17.07
CA LEU A 141 12.83 -5.55 -17.08
C LEU A 141 13.73 -6.52 -16.32
N VAL A 142 13.16 -7.52 -15.65
CA VAL A 142 13.91 -8.47 -14.82
C VAL A 142 14.64 -9.48 -15.70
N ASP A 143 15.94 -9.59 -15.47
CA ASP A 143 16.81 -10.63 -16.00
C ASP A 143 17.31 -11.50 -14.85
N LYS A 144 16.72 -12.69 -14.72
CA LYS A 144 17.11 -13.65 -13.67
C LYS A 144 18.47 -14.28 -13.91
N GLY A 145 18.94 -14.34 -15.16
CA GLY A 145 20.24 -14.94 -15.47
C GLY A 145 21.40 -14.04 -15.05
N GLN A 146 21.18 -12.73 -15.08
CA GLN A 146 22.15 -11.73 -14.65
C GLN A 146 21.85 -11.13 -13.27
N GLU A 147 20.74 -11.49 -12.64
CA GLU A 147 20.26 -10.93 -11.38
C GLU A 147 20.14 -9.39 -11.42
N LYS A 148 19.59 -8.87 -12.53
CA LYS A 148 19.47 -7.43 -12.81
C LYS A 148 18.06 -7.01 -13.18
N ILE A 149 17.79 -5.72 -13.04
CA ILE A 149 16.58 -5.07 -13.54
C ILE A 149 17.03 -4.02 -14.57
N HIS A 150 16.93 -4.36 -15.84
CA HIS A 150 17.47 -3.54 -16.92
C HIS A 150 16.79 -2.16 -16.97
N ARG A 151 17.58 -1.10 -17.19
CA ARG A 151 17.10 0.30 -17.34
C ARG A 151 16.39 0.90 -16.13
N ILE A 152 16.26 0.19 -15.00
CA ILE A 152 15.52 0.68 -13.84
C ILE A 152 16.11 1.98 -13.27
N GLU A 153 17.43 2.12 -13.31
CA GLU A 153 18.16 3.29 -12.79
C GLU A 153 17.74 4.60 -13.47
N ASP A 154 17.40 4.58 -14.77
CA ASP A 154 16.94 5.77 -15.49
C ASP A 154 15.60 6.27 -14.93
N TYR A 155 14.67 5.36 -14.63
CA TYR A 155 13.38 5.71 -14.04
C TYR A 155 13.51 6.16 -12.58
N LEU A 156 14.36 5.49 -11.78
CA LEU A 156 14.64 5.90 -10.40
C LEU A 156 15.29 7.30 -10.36
N TYR A 157 16.22 7.57 -11.28
CA TYR A 157 16.81 8.89 -11.48
C TYR A 157 15.74 9.95 -11.81
N MET A 158 14.85 9.68 -12.76
CA MET A 158 13.78 10.63 -13.11
C MET A 158 12.87 10.96 -11.93
N ILE A 159 12.53 9.98 -11.09
CA ILE A 159 11.74 10.17 -9.88
C ILE A 159 12.48 11.11 -8.91
N ARG A 160 13.77 10.83 -8.67
CA ARG A 160 14.63 11.61 -7.79
C ARG A 160 14.81 13.04 -8.28
N ASP A 161 15.08 13.23 -9.58
CA ASP A 161 15.25 14.53 -10.23
C ASP A 161 13.98 15.39 -10.16
N ASN A 162 12.81 14.75 -10.12
CA ASN A 162 11.54 15.42 -9.88
C ASN A 162 11.27 15.76 -8.40
N GLY A 163 12.18 15.39 -7.49
CA GLY A 163 12.10 15.70 -6.05
C GLY A 163 11.29 14.71 -5.24
N MET A 164 10.94 13.55 -5.81
CA MET A 164 10.17 12.50 -5.14
C MET A 164 11.11 11.38 -4.65
N ILE A 165 10.60 10.53 -3.76
CA ILE A 165 11.34 9.38 -3.22
C ILE A 165 11.10 8.15 -4.12
N PRO A 166 12.14 7.54 -4.70
CA PRO A 166 12.02 6.33 -5.50
C PRO A 166 11.85 5.08 -4.63
N GLY A 167 10.88 4.24 -5.00
CA GLY A 167 10.70 2.89 -4.49
C GLY A 167 10.57 1.88 -5.64
N LEU A 168 10.38 0.59 -5.33
CA LEU A 168 9.98 -0.41 -6.32
C LEU A 168 8.79 -1.26 -5.84
N SER A 169 7.84 -1.51 -6.74
CA SER A 169 6.80 -2.51 -6.50
C SER A 169 7.24 -3.88 -6.99
N ALA A 170 7.20 -4.89 -6.12
CA ALA A 170 7.60 -6.25 -6.42
C ALA A 170 6.44 -7.25 -6.15
N HIS A 171 5.98 -7.96 -7.18
CA HIS A 171 5.28 -9.22 -6.97
C HIS A 171 6.26 -10.40 -7.05
N MET A 172 7.26 -10.31 -7.93
CA MET A 172 8.48 -11.12 -7.91
C MET A 172 9.41 -10.71 -6.75
N PRO A 173 9.55 -11.51 -5.70
CA PRO A 173 10.35 -11.13 -4.52
C PRO A 173 11.85 -10.97 -4.82
N GLU A 174 12.37 -11.56 -5.89
CA GLU A 174 13.76 -11.39 -6.30
C GLU A 174 14.10 -9.94 -6.68
N ILE A 175 13.11 -9.10 -7.04
CA ILE A 175 13.32 -7.67 -7.31
C ILE A 175 13.99 -6.98 -6.12
N ILE A 176 13.62 -7.34 -4.89
CA ILE A 176 14.22 -6.79 -3.66
C ILE A 176 15.69 -7.18 -3.60
N THR A 177 15.99 -8.46 -3.77
CA THR A 177 17.36 -8.99 -3.74
C THR A 177 18.24 -8.37 -4.81
N TYR A 178 17.73 -8.23 -6.04
CA TYR A 178 18.46 -7.64 -7.16
C TYR A 178 18.69 -6.15 -6.94
N ALA A 179 17.69 -5.41 -6.46
CA ALA A 179 17.85 -4.00 -6.17
C ALA A 179 18.90 -3.75 -5.08
N ASP A 180 18.83 -4.49 -3.98
CA ASP A 180 19.81 -4.38 -2.90
C ASP A 180 21.21 -4.84 -3.32
N GLY A 181 21.31 -5.90 -4.12
CA GLY A 181 22.58 -6.46 -4.61
C GLY A 181 23.30 -5.56 -5.62
N ASN A 182 22.55 -4.89 -6.49
CA ASN A 182 23.10 -3.97 -7.49
C ASN A 182 23.22 -2.52 -6.99
N GLY A 183 22.64 -2.20 -5.82
CA GLY A 183 22.75 -0.86 -5.22
C GLY A 183 21.89 0.20 -5.91
N TYR A 184 20.75 -0.18 -6.49
CA TYR A 184 19.82 0.77 -7.11
C TYR A 184 19.28 1.79 -6.10
N ASP A 185 19.02 3.02 -6.56
CA ASP A 185 18.48 4.11 -5.72
C ASP A 185 17.01 3.86 -5.34
N VAL A 186 16.81 3.00 -4.35
CA VAL A 186 15.49 2.58 -3.87
C VAL A 186 15.42 2.81 -2.36
N GLU A 187 14.34 3.45 -1.90
CA GLU A 187 14.13 3.77 -0.48
C GLU A 187 13.07 2.90 0.21
N THR A 188 12.27 2.17 -0.56
CA THR A 188 11.27 1.22 -0.05
C THR A 188 10.87 0.22 -1.13
N TYR A 189 10.35 -0.92 -0.70
CA TYR A 189 9.78 -1.95 -1.59
C TYR A 189 8.29 -2.16 -1.29
N ILE A 190 7.52 -2.64 -2.27
CA ILE A 190 6.25 -3.35 -2.03
C ILE A 190 6.46 -4.84 -2.26
N GLN A 191 5.93 -5.68 -1.37
CA GLN A 191 5.94 -7.13 -1.54
C GLN A 191 4.62 -7.76 -1.09
N ILE A 192 4.10 -8.72 -1.85
CA ILE A 192 2.96 -9.54 -1.41
C ILE A 192 3.40 -10.43 -0.24
N TYR A 193 2.68 -10.35 0.88
CA TYR A 193 2.94 -11.18 2.05
C TYR A 193 1.66 -11.43 2.86
N ASN A 194 1.24 -12.69 2.96
CA ASN A 194 0.04 -13.10 3.69
C ASN A 194 0.07 -14.57 4.10
N ALA A 195 -0.71 -14.93 5.12
CA ALA A 195 -0.72 -16.27 5.72
C ALA A 195 -1.22 -17.38 4.78
N ALA A 196 -1.89 -17.03 3.68
CA ALA A 196 -2.47 -17.99 2.75
C ALA A 196 -1.57 -18.27 1.53
N GLY A 197 -0.42 -17.60 1.40
CA GLY A 197 0.39 -17.67 0.17
C GLY A 197 -0.32 -17.08 -1.06
N PHE A 198 -1.42 -16.35 -0.87
CA PHE A 198 -2.26 -15.86 -1.97
C PHE A 198 -1.47 -14.89 -2.85
N LEU A 199 -1.36 -15.22 -4.14
CA LEU A 199 -0.61 -14.48 -5.18
C LEU A 199 0.90 -14.33 -4.88
N MET A 200 1.44 -15.11 -3.94
CA MET A 200 2.88 -15.19 -3.73
C MET A 200 3.46 -16.21 -4.73
N GLN A 201 4.59 -15.88 -5.36
CA GLN A 201 5.20 -16.75 -6.37
C GLN A 201 6.01 -17.91 -5.76
N ILE A 202 6.40 -17.76 -4.50
CA ILE A 202 7.19 -18.72 -3.72
C ILE A 202 6.63 -18.81 -2.30
N GLU A 203 7.15 -19.75 -1.51
CA GLU A 203 6.67 -20.05 -0.17
C GLU A 203 6.74 -18.84 0.77
N VAL A 204 5.82 -18.81 1.73
CA VAL A 204 5.68 -17.71 2.69
C VAL A 204 6.96 -17.49 3.49
N GLU A 205 7.65 -18.58 3.85
CA GLU A 205 8.92 -18.59 4.56
C GLU A 205 10.06 -18.00 3.72
N THR A 206 10.04 -18.23 2.40
CA THR A 206 11.05 -17.71 1.48
C THR A 206 10.85 -16.21 1.29
N VAL A 207 9.61 -15.75 1.07
CA VAL A 207 9.31 -14.31 1.01
C VAL A 207 9.61 -13.62 2.34
N HIS A 208 9.30 -14.25 3.48
CA HIS A 208 9.66 -13.73 4.80
C HIS A 208 11.18 -13.53 4.95
N LYS A 209 12.00 -14.51 4.52
CA LYS A 209 13.47 -14.36 4.53
C LYS A 209 13.94 -13.18 3.68
N ILE A 210 13.34 -12.97 2.50
CA ILE A 210 13.67 -11.84 1.63
C ILE A 210 13.29 -10.51 2.29
N ILE A 211 12.08 -10.41 2.86
CA ILE A 211 11.65 -9.22 3.61
C ILE A 211 12.62 -8.92 4.75
N TRP A 212 13.02 -9.92 5.53
CA TRP A 212 13.94 -9.73 6.63
C TRP A 212 15.35 -9.32 6.18
N GLY A 213 15.80 -9.83 5.05
CA GLY A 213 17.10 -9.50 4.44
C GLY A 213 17.15 -8.17 3.69
N ALA A 214 16.00 -7.56 3.38
CA ALA A 214 15.92 -6.31 2.63
C ALA A 214 16.67 -5.15 3.33
N LYS A 215 17.44 -4.35 2.61
CA LYS A 215 18.20 -3.21 3.18
C LYS A 215 17.30 -2.03 3.54
N LYS A 216 16.10 -1.95 2.94
CA LYS A 216 15.13 -0.88 3.11
C LYS A 216 13.81 -1.42 3.69
N PRO A 217 12.94 -0.55 4.25
CA PRO A 217 11.60 -0.95 4.67
C PRO A 217 10.79 -1.58 3.53
N VAL A 218 9.96 -2.56 3.87
CA VAL A 218 9.05 -3.21 2.92
C VAL A 218 7.61 -2.90 3.30
N ILE A 219 6.84 -2.40 2.34
CA ILE A 219 5.39 -2.25 2.41
C ILE A 219 4.77 -3.58 1.99
N THR A 220 4.30 -4.35 2.97
CA THR A 220 3.60 -5.61 2.70
C THR A 220 2.19 -5.35 2.22
N ILE A 221 1.77 -6.06 1.17
CA ILE A 221 0.43 -5.92 0.59
C ILE A 221 -0.36 -7.23 0.65
N LYS A 222 -1.68 -7.10 0.53
CA LYS A 222 -2.65 -8.20 0.54
C LYS A 222 -2.64 -9.01 1.85
N PRO A 223 -2.53 -8.40 3.04
CA PRO A 223 -2.42 -9.15 4.31
C PRO A 223 -3.62 -10.09 4.55
N MET A 224 -4.80 -9.73 4.02
CA MET A 224 -6.04 -10.52 4.10
C MET A 224 -6.29 -11.39 2.86
N ALA A 225 -5.29 -11.57 1.99
CA ALA A 225 -5.40 -12.36 0.76
C ALA A 225 -6.62 -11.97 -0.09
N ALA A 226 -6.82 -10.68 -0.36
CA ALA A 226 -8.03 -10.18 -1.04
C ALA A 226 -9.36 -10.62 -0.39
N GLY A 227 -9.38 -10.70 0.95
CA GLY A 227 -10.53 -11.12 1.76
C GLY A 227 -10.72 -12.64 1.88
N HIS A 228 -9.74 -13.47 1.46
CA HIS A 228 -9.79 -14.91 1.73
C HIS A 228 -9.52 -15.19 3.22
N LEU A 229 -8.82 -14.26 3.88
CA LEU A 229 -8.63 -14.24 5.32
C LEU A 229 -9.44 -13.09 5.92
N ASN A 230 -9.99 -13.32 7.11
CA ASN A 230 -10.57 -12.25 7.89
C ASN A 230 -9.46 -11.36 8.50
N PRO A 231 -9.79 -10.13 8.94
CA PRO A 231 -8.81 -9.21 9.53
C PRO A 231 -8.04 -9.81 10.70
N PHE A 232 -8.69 -10.52 11.62
CA PHE A 232 -8.04 -11.16 12.77
C PHE A 232 -6.91 -12.11 12.34
N VAL A 233 -7.14 -12.96 11.34
CA VAL A 233 -6.12 -13.91 10.87
C VAL A 233 -5.03 -13.20 10.07
N GLY A 234 -5.40 -12.39 9.08
CA GLY A 234 -4.45 -11.77 8.17
C GLY A 234 -3.54 -10.75 8.86
N LEU A 235 -4.12 -9.83 9.63
CA LEU A 235 -3.39 -8.75 10.29
C LEU A 235 -2.54 -9.27 11.44
N THR A 236 -3.05 -10.20 12.25
CA THR A 236 -2.25 -10.81 13.33
C THR A 236 -1.02 -11.51 12.77
N PHE A 237 -1.15 -12.25 11.67
CA PHE A 237 -0.02 -12.88 11.01
C PHE A 237 1.04 -11.85 10.59
N VAL A 238 0.68 -10.89 9.74
CA VAL A 238 1.68 -9.97 9.17
C VAL A 238 2.35 -9.11 10.24
N TRP A 239 1.61 -8.58 11.21
CA TRP A 239 2.20 -7.72 12.26
C TRP A 239 3.17 -8.47 13.17
N ASN A 240 2.99 -9.78 13.35
CA ASN A 240 3.87 -10.59 14.19
C ASN A 240 5.11 -11.12 13.45
N THR A 241 5.12 -11.12 12.11
CA THR A 241 6.19 -11.75 11.33
C THR A 241 7.03 -10.78 10.51
N ILE A 242 6.58 -9.53 10.28
CA ILE A 242 7.40 -8.49 9.64
C ILE A 242 8.30 -7.77 10.64
N ARG A 243 9.30 -7.03 10.16
CA ARG A 243 10.22 -6.28 11.04
C ARG A 243 9.55 -5.03 11.61
N PRO A 244 10.07 -4.46 12.72
CA PRO A 244 9.55 -3.21 13.30
C PRO A 244 9.53 -2.00 12.36
N GLN A 245 10.36 -1.99 11.31
CA GLN A 245 10.42 -0.92 10.31
C GLN A 245 9.46 -1.10 9.13
N ASP A 246 8.94 -2.31 8.91
CA ASP A 246 8.14 -2.67 7.75
C ASP A 246 6.68 -2.21 7.92
N LEU A 247 5.99 -2.05 6.80
CA LEU A 247 4.65 -1.48 6.71
C LEU A 247 3.63 -2.51 6.22
N VAL A 248 2.34 -2.24 6.43
CA VAL A 248 1.22 -3.08 5.99
C VAL A 248 0.18 -2.22 5.27
N ALA A 249 0.00 -2.43 3.97
CA ALA A 249 -1.05 -1.78 3.21
C ALA A 249 -2.36 -2.56 3.32
N VAL A 250 -3.41 -1.88 3.78
CA VAL A 250 -4.74 -2.45 3.99
C VAL A 250 -5.74 -1.64 3.20
N GLY A 251 -6.46 -2.30 2.29
CA GLY A 251 -7.53 -1.67 1.53
C GLY A 251 -8.89 -1.97 2.13
N CYS A 252 -9.66 -0.91 2.38
CA CYS A 252 -11.01 -0.95 2.91
C CYS A 252 -11.95 -0.23 1.94
N MET A 253 -13.18 -0.72 1.85
CA MET A 253 -14.23 -0.19 0.98
C MET A 253 -15.13 0.82 1.72
N THR A 254 -15.11 0.82 3.05
CA THR A 254 -15.94 1.70 3.89
C THR A 254 -15.15 2.22 5.10
N PRO A 255 -15.58 3.33 5.73
CA PRO A 255 -15.00 3.82 6.99
C PRO A 255 -14.99 2.76 8.10
N LEU A 256 -16.08 2.00 8.26
CA LEU A 256 -16.19 0.96 9.29
C LEU A 256 -15.18 -0.17 9.09
N GLU A 257 -14.93 -0.58 7.84
CA GLU A 257 -13.87 -1.55 7.55
C GLU A 257 -12.48 -1.00 7.90
N ALA A 258 -12.24 0.30 7.71
CA ALA A 258 -10.98 0.94 8.07
C ALA A 258 -10.78 0.99 9.59
N GLU A 259 -11.80 1.39 10.35
CA GLU A 259 -11.80 1.38 11.82
C GLU A 259 -11.54 -0.02 12.39
N GLU A 260 -12.24 -1.03 11.87
CA GLU A 260 -12.05 -2.42 12.28
C GLU A 260 -10.64 -2.91 11.96
N ALA A 261 -10.12 -2.62 10.76
CA ALA A 261 -8.77 -3.01 10.37
C ALA A 261 -7.68 -2.33 11.22
N VAL A 262 -7.88 -1.06 11.60
CA VAL A 262 -6.99 -0.33 12.51
C VAL A 262 -6.99 -1.00 13.88
N GLU A 263 -8.15 -1.31 14.43
CA GLU A 263 -8.27 -1.93 15.76
C GLU A 263 -7.60 -3.31 15.81
N TYR A 264 -7.85 -4.19 14.84
CA TYR A 264 -7.14 -5.48 14.77
C TYR A 264 -5.63 -5.32 14.63
N SER A 265 -5.19 -4.30 13.89
CA SER A 265 -3.76 -4.02 13.73
C SER A 265 -3.11 -3.54 15.02
N LEU A 266 -3.72 -2.59 15.71
CA LEU A 266 -3.22 -2.08 17.00
C LEU A 266 -3.22 -3.18 18.06
N ALA A 267 -4.29 -3.97 18.13
CA ALA A 267 -4.38 -5.10 19.05
C ALA A 267 -3.24 -6.12 18.83
N ALA A 268 -2.91 -6.43 17.57
CA ALA A 268 -1.80 -7.31 17.24
C ALA A 268 -0.43 -6.72 17.65
N ILE A 269 -0.20 -5.44 17.38
CA ILE A 269 1.05 -4.74 17.74
C ILE A 269 1.22 -4.64 19.25
N GLU A 270 0.14 -4.32 19.96
CA GLU A 270 0.11 -4.12 21.42
C GLU A 270 -0.02 -5.44 22.20
N ARG A 271 -0.17 -6.57 21.49
CA ARG A 271 -0.34 -7.92 22.06
C ARG A 271 -1.53 -8.01 23.03
N ARG A 272 -2.66 -7.43 22.64
CA ARG A 272 -3.92 -7.46 23.39
C ARG A 272 -5.05 -8.05 22.54
N PRO A 273 -6.16 -8.48 23.16
CA PRO A 273 -7.37 -8.80 22.42
C PRO A 273 -7.91 -7.58 21.66
N PRO A 274 -8.48 -7.77 20.45
CA PRO A 274 -9.16 -6.69 19.73
C PRO A 274 -10.51 -6.35 20.38
N MET A 275 -10.82 -5.06 20.43
CA MET A 275 -12.06 -4.49 20.94
C MET A 275 -13.04 -4.25 19.78
N VAL A 276 -13.64 -5.33 19.28
CA VAL A 276 -14.58 -5.31 18.16
C VAL A 276 -15.90 -5.96 18.55
N GLU A 277 -17.01 -5.51 17.97
CA GLU A 277 -18.30 -6.16 18.18
C GLU A 277 -18.36 -7.53 17.46
N GLY A 278 -18.95 -8.52 18.13
CA GLY A 278 -19.15 -9.85 17.53
C GLY A 278 -20.22 -9.84 16.44
N ARG A 279 -20.15 -10.80 15.51
CA ARG A 279 -21.04 -10.91 14.32
C ARG A 279 -22.53 -11.21 14.63
N LEU A 280 -22.92 -11.25 15.90
CA LEU A 280 -24.21 -11.76 16.36
C LEU A 280 -25.31 -10.70 16.25
N HIS A 281 -25.70 -10.35 15.03
CA HIS A 281 -26.96 -9.65 14.77
C HIS A 281 -28.13 -10.63 14.60
N GLN A 282 -27.86 -11.89 14.20
CA GLN A 282 -28.88 -12.91 13.92
C GLN A 282 -29.47 -13.58 15.16
N TYR A 283 -28.91 -13.33 16.34
CA TYR A 283 -29.28 -13.99 17.60
C TYR A 283 -29.57 -13.00 18.73
N GLN A 284 -29.64 -11.70 18.43
CA GLN A 284 -30.21 -10.73 19.36
C GLN A 284 -31.72 -10.96 19.43
N LYS A 285 -32.22 -11.32 20.61
CA LYS A 285 -33.66 -11.34 20.91
C LYS A 285 -34.15 -9.95 21.25
#